data_AF-A0A7V0YUC2-F1
#
_entry.id   AF-A0A7V0YUC2-F1
#
_cell.length_a   1.000
_cell.length_b   1.000
_cell.length_c   1.000
_cell.angle_alpha   90.00
_cell.angle_beta   90.00
_cell.angle_gamma   90.00
#
_symmetry.space_group_name_H-M   'P 1'
#
loop_
_entity.id
_entity.type
_entity.pdbx_description
1 polymer ?
#
loop_
_entity_poly.entity_id
_entity_poly.type
_entity_poly.pdbx_seq_one_letter_code
_entity_poly.pdbx_strand_id
1 'polypeptide(L)'
;MTAGRKSITNNKDWGTPQKYVEAVRECFGGVIHLDPCSSKYSIVHAIVEYCPPEHDGLKESWNYQTIYVNPPYGIDKIAKTTIKDWLCKCEEANRLYDSEVIALVPVATNTSHWKNYVYGKATAICFLYDTRLKFLVNGQNGGKGAPMS
;
A
#
# COMPACT_ATOMS: atom_id res chain seq x y z
N MET A 1 10.83 27.49 -0.44
CA MET A 1 9.45 27.84 -0.06
C MET A 1 8.58 26.61 -0.22
N THR A 2 8.55 25.71 0.77
CA THR A 2 7.58 24.62 0.81
C THR A 2 6.28 25.21 1.33
N ALA A 3 5.23 25.25 0.51
CA ALA A 3 3.90 25.55 0.99
C ALA A 3 3.58 24.51 2.08
N GLY A 4 3.52 24.95 3.34
CA GLY A 4 3.31 24.09 4.49
C GLY A 4 1.96 23.40 4.41
N ARG A 5 1.90 22.23 3.74
CA ARG A 5 0.71 21.38 3.74
C ARG A 5 0.58 20.76 5.12
N LYS A 6 -0.34 21.30 5.93
CA LYS A 6 -0.82 20.62 7.13
C LYS A 6 -1.58 19.37 6.67
N SER A 7 -1.18 18.18 7.13
CA SER A 7 -1.99 16.98 6.96
C SER A 7 -3.34 17.23 7.65
N ILE A 8 -4.43 17.17 6.86
CA ILE A 8 -5.78 17.50 7.32
C ILE A 8 -6.39 16.32 8.12
N THR A 9 -5.80 15.12 8.03
CA THR A 9 -6.36 13.91 8.65
C THR A 9 -5.27 13.10 9.36
N ASN A 10 -5.55 12.69 10.59
CA ASN A 10 -4.72 11.70 11.32
C ASN A 10 -5.06 10.26 10.92
N ASN A 11 -6.08 10.05 10.06
CA ASN A 11 -6.46 8.71 9.63
C ASN A 11 -5.39 8.13 8.70
N LYS A 12 -4.83 6.99 9.12
CA LYS A 12 -3.88 6.19 8.36
C LYS A 12 -4.53 4.96 7.71
N ASP A 13 -5.75 4.63 8.14
CA ASP A 13 -6.48 3.43 7.73
C ASP A 13 -7.30 3.75 6.47
N TRP A 14 -6.61 3.79 5.34
CA TRP A 14 -7.21 4.02 4.03
C TRP A 14 -7.54 2.66 3.40
N GLY A 15 -8.79 2.21 3.50
CA GLY A 15 -9.18 0.90 2.96
C GLY A 15 -9.32 0.92 1.44
N THR A 16 -8.86 -0.14 0.77
CA THR A 16 -9.02 -0.30 -0.68
C THR A 16 -10.49 -0.60 -1.02
N PRO A 17 -11.11 0.10 -1.98
CA PRO A 17 -12.47 -0.20 -2.43
C PRO A 17 -12.61 -1.62 -3.03
N GLN A 18 -13.78 -2.23 -2.82
CA GLN A 18 -14.10 -3.60 -3.24
C GLN A 18 -13.63 -3.91 -4.68
N LYS A 19 -13.99 -3.06 -5.65
CA LYS A 19 -13.64 -3.27 -7.07
C LYS A 19 -12.14 -3.43 -7.33
N TYR A 20 -11.29 -2.79 -6.52
CA TYR A 20 -9.84 -2.88 -6.67
C TYR A 20 -9.27 -4.07 -5.90
N VAL A 21 -9.86 -4.41 -4.75
CA VAL A 21 -9.52 -5.65 -4.04
C VAL A 21 -9.82 -6.86 -4.92
N GLU A 22 -10.98 -6.89 -5.59
CA GLU A 22 -11.37 -7.95 -6.52
C GLU A 22 -10.41 -8.05 -7.70
N ALA A 23 -10.07 -6.91 -8.33
CA ALA A 23 -9.12 -6.89 -9.45
C ALA A 23 -7.73 -7.40 -9.04
N VAL A 24 -7.22 -7.00 -7.87
CA VAL A 24 -5.94 -7.49 -7.33
C VAL A 24 -6.02 -9.00 -7.09
N ARG A 25 -7.10 -9.48 -6.48
CA ARG A 25 -7.31 -10.90 -6.20
C ARG A 25 -7.36 -11.72 -7.49
N GLU A 26 -8.01 -11.20 -8.53
CA GLU A 26 -8.04 -11.81 -9.86
C GLU A 26 -6.64 -11.88 -10.48
N CYS A 27 -5.85 -10.80 -10.41
CA CYS A 27 -4.46 -10.80 -10.89
C CYS A 27 -3.59 -11.86 -10.21
N PHE A 28 -3.82 -12.13 -8.92
CA PHE A 28 -3.11 -13.17 -8.17
C PHE A 28 -3.71 -14.58 -8.30
N GLY A 29 -4.67 -14.81 -9.21
CA GLY A 29 -5.28 -16.13 -9.40
C GLY A 29 -6.22 -16.55 -8.28
N GLY A 30 -6.79 -15.60 -7.54
CA GLY A 30 -7.87 -15.82 -6.57
C GLY A 30 -7.45 -15.72 -5.10
N VAL A 31 -6.16 -15.66 -4.79
CA VAL A 31 -5.66 -15.69 -3.40
C VAL A 31 -4.71 -14.53 -3.13
N ILE A 32 -4.92 -13.83 -2.02
CA ILE A 32 -3.96 -12.87 -1.46
C ILE A 32 -3.39 -13.51 -0.20
N HIS A 33 -2.12 -13.92 -0.23
CA HIS A 33 -1.46 -14.56 0.91
C HIS A 33 -1.15 -13.57 2.03
N LEU A 34 -0.73 -12.34 1.70
CA LEU A 34 -0.37 -11.34 2.70
C LEU A 34 -0.96 -9.95 2.37
N ASP A 35 -1.55 -9.33 3.40
CA ASP A 35 -1.77 -7.88 3.51
C ASP A 35 -0.95 -7.34 4.69
N PRO A 36 0.22 -6.70 4.44
CA PRO A 36 1.06 -6.17 5.51
C PRO A 36 0.60 -4.78 5.99
N CYS A 37 -0.49 -4.25 5.43
CA CYS A 37 -1.04 -2.94 5.74
C CYS A 37 -2.51 -3.02 6.20
N SER A 38 -2.90 -4.18 6.76
CA SER A 38 -4.27 -4.42 7.16
C SER A 38 -4.67 -3.57 8.37
N SER A 39 -5.97 -3.53 8.63
CA SER A 39 -6.58 -2.90 9.78
C SER A 39 -7.85 -3.66 10.14
N LYS A 40 -8.43 -3.39 11.31
CA LYS A 40 -9.75 -3.93 11.71
C LYS A 40 -10.90 -3.65 10.73
N TYR A 41 -10.69 -2.77 9.75
CA TYR A 41 -11.69 -2.41 8.74
C TYR A 41 -11.28 -2.83 7.32
N SER A 42 -10.16 -3.53 7.17
CA SER A 42 -9.72 -4.03 5.87
C SER A 42 -10.76 -5.03 5.33
N ILE A 43 -10.97 -4.96 4.02
CA ILE A 43 -11.83 -5.90 3.28
C ILE A 43 -10.99 -6.75 2.31
N VAL A 44 -9.67 -6.70 2.43
CA VAL A 44 -8.74 -7.46 1.59
C VAL A 44 -8.90 -8.95 1.86
N HIS A 45 -9.06 -9.33 3.12
CA HIS A 45 -9.23 -10.71 3.57
C HIS A 45 -8.11 -11.59 3.02
N ALA A 46 -6.87 -11.18 3.29
CA ALA A 46 -5.70 -11.99 2.97
C ALA A 46 -5.59 -13.18 3.94
N ILE A 47 -4.82 -14.21 3.58
CA ILE A 47 -4.58 -15.37 4.47
C ILE A 47 -3.88 -14.91 5.75
N VAL A 48 -2.90 -14.02 5.62
CA VAL A 48 -2.19 -13.38 6.73
C VAL A 48 -2.37 -11.86 6.61
N GLU A 49 -2.70 -11.24 7.74
CA GLU A 49 -2.91 -9.80 7.84
C GLU A 49 -2.09 -9.23 9.00
N TYR A 50 -1.25 -8.25 8.71
CA TYR A 50 -0.53 -7.51 9.74
C TYR A 50 -1.30 -6.24 10.10
N CYS A 51 -1.75 -6.17 11.34
CA CYS A 51 -2.48 -5.03 11.90
C CYS A 51 -1.73 -4.48 13.12
N PRO A 52 -1.39 -3.18 13.14
CA PRO A 52 -0.92 -2.51 14.35
C PRO A 52 -2.00 -2.42 15.45
N PRO A 53 -1.61 -2.30 16.73
CA PRO A 53 -0.24 -2.23 17.23
C PRO A 53 0.48 -3.58 17.35
N GLU A 54 -0.23 -4.70 17.20
CA GLU A 54 0.29 -6.05 17.45
C GLU A 54 1.37 -6.43 16.43
N HIS A 55 1.11 -6.14 15.15
CA HIS A 55 2.01 -6.46 14.04
C HIS A 55 2.36 -5.22 13.23
N ASP A 56 3.64 -4.84 13.26
CA ASP A 56 4.19 -3.77 12.42
C ASP A 56 4.61 -4.37 11.07
N GLY A 57 3.82 -4.14 10.02
CA GLY A 57 4.07 -4.70 8.69
C GLY A 57 5.45 -4.39 8.10
N LEU A 58 6.12 -3.32 8.51
CA LEU A 58 7.50 -3.02 8.10
C LEU A 58 8.55 -3.81 8.88
N LYS A 59 8.21 -4.44 10.00
CA LYS A 59 9.10 -5.31 10.79
C LYS A 59 8.85 -6.80 10.60
N GLU A 60 7.64 -7.18 10.18
CA GLU A 60 7.28 -8.58 9.95
C GLU A 60 7.88 -9.19 8.68
N SER A 61 7.90 -10.52 8.57
CA SER A 61 8.37 -11.23 7.38
C SER A 61 7.43 -11.06 6.19
N TRP A 62 7.97 -10.89 4.97
CA TRP A 62 7.21 -10.84 3.71
C TRP A 62 7.51 -12.04 2.81
N ASN A 63 7.79 -13.20 3.40
CA ASN A 63 8.00 -14.45 2.65
C ASN A 63 6.67 -15.15 2.35
N TYR A 64 5.91 -14.59 1.40
CA TYR A 64 4.62 -15.11 0.94
C TYR A 64 4.52 -15.03 -0.58
N GLN A 65 3.75 -15.92 -1.20
CA GLN A 65 3.69 -16.00 -2.66
C GLN A 65 3.12 -14.74 -3.32
N THR A 66 2.02 -14.20 -2.77
CA THR A 66 1.32 -13.05 -3.34
C THR A 66 1.02 -12.02 -2.25
N ILE A 67 1.45 -10.78 -2.45
CA ILE A 67 1.39 -9.74 -1.43
C ILE A 67 0.68 -8.52 -1.99
N TYR A 68 -0.40 -8.10 -1.34
CA TYR A 68 -1.05 -6.84 -1.65
C TYR A 68 -0.67 -5.77 -0.63
N VAL A 69 -0.18 -4.62 -1.11
CA VAL A 69 0.29 -3.53 -0.26
C VAL A 69 -0.51 -2.27 -0.57
N ASN A 70 -1.26 -1.78 0.41
CA ASN A 70 -1.88 -0.45 0.39
C ASN A 70 -1.40 0.32 1.63
N PRO A 71 -0.19 0.90 1.57
CA PRO A 71 0.50 1.40 2.75
C PRO A 71 -0.17 2.66 3.31
N PRO A 72 0.04 2.96 4.61
CA PRO A 72 -0.39 4.24 5.15
C PRO A 72 0.26 5.39 4.38
N TYR A 73 -0.57 6.26 3.82
CA TYR A 73 -0.12 7.36 2.97
C TYR A 73 0.55 8.47 3.78
N GLY A 74 1.73 8.92 3.34
CA GLY A 74 2.47 10.02 3.94
C GLY A 74 3.63 9.59 4.85
N ILE A 75 4.01 10.47 5.78
CA ILE A 75 5.11 10.24 6.73
C ILE A 75 4.52 9.81 8.07
N ASP A 76 4.99 8.67 8.59
CA ASP A 76 4.80 8.33 10.00
C ASP A 76 5.89 8.99 10.83
N LYS A 77 5.53 10.03 11.60
CA LYS A 77 6.49 10.75 12.44
C LYS A 77 6.93 9.95 13.67
N ILE A 78 6.13 9.00 14.13
CA ILE A 78 6.41 8.20 15.32
C ILE A 78 7.36 7.07 14.93
N ALA A 79 6.97 6.29 13.91
CA ALA A 79 7.80 5.20 13.40
C ALA A 79 8.99 5.68 12.54
N LYS A 80 8.98 6.95 12.12
CA LYS A 80 9.95 7.56 11.19
C LYS A 80 10.02 6.86 9.84
N THR A 81 8.89 6.36 9.37
CA THR A 81 8.75 5.64 8.10
C THR A 81 7.96 6.46 7.07
N THR A 82 8.15 6.13 5.81
CA THR A 82 7.58 6.81 4.65
C THR A 82 7.21 5.78 3.57
N ILE A 83 6.58 6.23 2.49
CA ILE A 83 6.29 5.39 1.31
C ILE A 83 7.54 4.70 0.73
N LYS A 84 8.73 5.30 0.91
CA LYS A 84 10.00 4.73 0.47
C LYS A 84 10.26 3.38 1.13
N ASP A 85 9.97 3.27 2.43
CA ASP A 85 10.28 2.07 3.20
C ASP A 85 9.39 0.90 2.77
N TRP A 86 8.12 1.18 2.46
CA TRP A 86 7.20 0.20 1.89
C TRP A 86 7.61 -0.27 0.50
N LEU A 87 8.00 0.65 -0.40
CA LEU A 87 8.49 0.30 -1.73
C LEU A 87 9.81 -0.48 -1.69
N CYS A 88 10.71 -0.13 -0.78
CA CYS A 88 11.92 -0.91 -0.52
C CYS A 88 11.54 -2.35 -0.14
N LYS A 89 10.57 -2.52 0.76
CA LYS A 89 10.14 -3.84 1.22
C LYS A 89 9.42 -4.66 0.14
N CYS A 90 8.71 -4.00 -0.78
CA CYS A 90 8.15 -4.65 -1.98
C CYS A 90 9.26 -5.23 -2.87
N GLU A 91 10.32 -4.45 -3.15
CA GLU A 91 11.47 -4.92 -3.94
C GLU A 91 12.19 -6.07 -3.25
N GLU A 92 12.41 -5.96 -1.94
CA GLU A 92 13.07 -7.00 -1.15
C GLU A 92 12.29 -8.31 -1.12
N ALA A 93 10.95 -8.26 -0.98
CA ALA A 93 10.12 -9.45 -0.99
C ALA A 93 10.23 -10.22 -2.31
N ASN A 94 10.15 -9.51 -3.44
CA ASN A 94 10.36 -10.12 -4.75
C ASN A 94 11.79 -10.65 -4.90
N ARG A 95 12.81 -9.85 -4.59
CA ARG A 95 14.22 -10.21 -4.79
C ARG A 95 14.68 -11.38 -3.91
N LEU A 96 14.17 -11.49 -2.69
CA LEU A 96 14.61 -12.51 -1.71
C LEU A 96 13.75 -13.77 -1.73
N TYR A 97 12.46 -13.65 -2.02
CA TYR A 97 11.49 -14.74 -1.87
C TYR A 97 10.70 -15.05 -3.15
N ASP A 98 11.00 -14.36 -4.26
CA ASP A 98 10.25 -14.46 -5.52
C ASP A 98 8.75 -14.16 -5.36
N SER A 99 8.40 -13.34 -4.37
CA SER A 99 7.02 -12.93 -4.13
C SER A 99 6.49 -12.08 -5.28
N GLU A 100 5.24 -12.31 -5.67
CA GLU A 100 4.48 -11.42 -6.53
C GLU A 100 3.85 -10.31 -5.67
N VAL A 101 4.24 -9.06 -5.92
CA VAL A 101 3.82 -7.92 -5.10
C VAL A 101 3.04 -6.92 -5.94
N ILE A 102 1.83 -6.59 -5.52
CA ILE A 102 1.05 -5.47 -6.06
C ILE A 102 0.95 -4.39 -5.00
N ALA A 103 1.53 -3.22 -5.29
CA ALA A 103 1.49 -2.07 -4.40
C ALA A 103 0.60 -0.96 -4.98
N LEU A 104 -0.41 -0.56 -4.22
CA LEU A 104 -1.26 0.59 -4.51
C LEU A 104 -0.64 1.84 -3.85
N VAL A 105 0.06 2.66 -4.63
CA VAL A 105 0.86 3.78 -4.11
C VAL A 105 0.66 5.06 -4.92
N PRO A 106 0.95 6.25 -4.35
CA PRO A 106 0.94 7.50 -5.10
C PRO A 106 1.97 7.50 -6.22
N VAL A 107 1.58 8.05 -7.37
CA VAL A 107 2.50 8.33 -8.47
C VAL A 107 3.45 9.46 -8.07
N ALA A 108 4.74 9.14 -7.91
CA ALA A 108 5.78 10.08 -7.51
C ALA A 108 7.07 9.88 -8.33
N THR A 109 6.91 9.80 -9.65
CA THR A 109 7.93 9.46 -10.67
C THR A 109 9.26 10.22 -10.55
N ASN A 110 9.23 11.48 -10.11
CA ASN A 110 10.43 12.31 -10.00
C ASN A 110 11.28 12.03 -8.74
N THR A 111 10.77 11.23 -7.80
CA THR A 111 11.41 10.97 -6.49
C THR A 111 12.47 9.87 -6.56
N SER A 112 13.39 9.86 -5.59
CA SER A 112 14.42 8.83 -5.48
C SER A 112 13.85 7.44 -5.20
N HIS A 113 12.77 7.33 -4.42
CA HIS A 113 12.18 6.03 -4.10
C HIS A 113 11.51 5.38 -5.30
N TRP A 114 10.87 6.14 -6.19
CA TRP A 114 10.40 5.61 -7.48
C TRP A 114 11.57 5.17 -8.37
N LYS A 115 12.63 5.98 -8.45
CA LYS A 115 13.82 5.65 -9.25
C LYS A 115 14.54 4.39 -8.76
N ASN A 116 14.61 4.17 -7.45
CA ASN A 116 15.38 3.08 -6.86
C ASN A 116 14.58 1.77 -6.73
N TYR A 117 13.27 1.86 -6.48
CA TYR A 117 12.46 0.69 -6.09
C TYR A 117 11.29 0.39 -7.04
N VAL A 118 11.00 1.27 -8.01
CA VAL A 118 9.96 1.04 -9.02
C VAL A 118 10.59 0.91 -10.40
N TYR A 119 11.36 1.89 -10.84
CA TYR A 119 12.01 1.85 -12.16
C TYR A 119 13.09 0.79 -12.24
N GLY A 120 13.01 -0.06 -13.26
CA GLY A 120 13.91 -1.20 -13.43
C GLY A 120 13.69 -2.34 -12.42
N LYS A 121 12.66 -2.24 -11.58
CA LYS A 121 12.30 -3.24 -10.55
C LYS A 121 10.90 -3.79 -10.75
N ALA A 122 9.93 -2.92 -11.00
CA ALA A 122 8.56 -3.33 -11.27
C ALA A 122 8.43 -3.91 -12.67
N THR A 123 7.78 -5.07 -12.78
CA THR A 123 7.46 -5.73 -14.06
C THR A 123 6.40 -4.96 -14.85
N ALA A 124 5.50 -4.26 -14.15
CA ALA A 124 4.44 -3.45 -14.75
C ALA A 124 4.10 -2.24 -13.86
N ILE A 125 3.58 -1.19 -14.49
CA ILE A 125 3.02 -0.02 -13.81
C ILE A 125 1.62 0.21 -14.39
N CYS A 126 0.59 0.07 -13.55
CA CYS A 126 -0.81 0.21 -13.95
C CYS A 126 -1.38 1.52 -13.39
N PHE A 127 -2.21 2.20 -14.19
CA PHE A 127 -2.94 3.38 -13.76
C PHE A 127 -4.41 3.03 -13.56
N LEU A 128 -5.00 3.50 -12.46
CA LEU A 128 -6.43 3.36 -12.25
C LEU A 128 -7.19 4.22 -13.26
N TYR A 129 -8.32 3.72 -13.75
CA TYR A 129 -9.19 4.50 -14.63
C TYR A 129 -9.86 5.69 -13.90
N ASP A 130 -10.10 5.55 -12.59
CA ASP A 130 -10.64 6.64 -11.78
C ASP A 130 -9.67 7.83 -11.74
N THR A 131 -10.20 9.05 -11.93
CA THR A 131 -9.42 10.30 -11.78
C THR A 131 -8.84 10.47 -10.38
N ARG A 132 -9.58 10.07 -9.34
CA ARG A 132 -9.07 10.00 -7.97
C ARG A 132 -9.67 8.81 -7.25
N LEU A 133 -8.81 7.96 -6.72
CA LEU A 133 -9.21 6.85 -5.87
C LEU A 133 -9.94 7.38 -4.62
N LYS A 134 -11.16 6.90 -4.40
CA LYS A 134 -11.96 7.15 -3.19
C LYS A 134 -11.79 5.96 -2.26
N PHE A 135 -11.08 6.13 -1.15
CA PHE A 135 -10.82 5.05 -0.21
C PHE A 135 -12.03 4.78 0.68
N LEU A 136 -12.07 3.56 1.21
CA LEU A 136 -12.93 3.23 2.34
C LEU A 136 -12.38 3.87 3.61
N VAL A 137 -13.29 4.37 4.44
CA VAL A 137 -13.00 4.91 5.76
C VAL A 137 -13.82 4.09 6.75
N ASN A 138 -13.15 3.42 7.69
CA ASN A 138 -13.78 2.46 8.59
C ASN A 138 -14.59 1.37 7.86
N GLY A 139 -14.08 0.89 6.72
CA GLY A 139 -14.71 -0.17 5.91
C GLY A 139 -15.90 0.30 5.08
N GLN A 140 -16.25 1.59 5.14
CA GLN A 140 -17.38 2.16 4.42
C GLN A 140 -16.92 3.13 3.34
N ASN A 141 -17.72 3.28 2.27
CA ASN A 141 -17.44 4.25 1.22
C ASN A 141 -17.43 5.68 1.79
N GLY A 142 -16.23 6.19 2.09
CA GLY A 142 -16.05 7.50 2.71
C GLY A 142 -16.13 8.66 1.73
N GLY A 143 -16.23 8.40 0.42
CA GLY A 143 -16.28 9.40 -0.65
C GLY A 143 -15.03 10.30 -0.78
N LYS A 144 -14.10 10.22 0.16
CA LYS A 144 -12.90 11.06 0.27
C LYS A 144 -11.71 10.31 -0.32
N GLY A 145 -11.02 10.93 -1.27
CA GLY A 145 -9.73 10.44 -1.71
C GLY A 145 -8.65 10.74 -0.68
N ALA A 146 -7.65 9.87 -0.56
CA ALA A 146 -6.52 10.08 0.35
C ALA A 146 -5.87 11.45 0.06
N PRO A 147 -5.37 12.17 1.08
CA PRO A 147 -4.73 13.46 0.89
C PRO A 147 -3.58 13.35 -0.11
N MET A 148 -3.45 14.35 -1.00
CA MET A 148 -2.28 14.43 -1.88
C MET A 148 -1.07 14.79 -1.02
N SER A 149 -0.03 13.95 -1.05
CA SER A 149 1.26 14.26 -0.42
C SER A 149 1.97 15.39 -1.17
#